data_AF-M7X185-F1
#
_entry.id   AF-M7X185-F1
#
_cell.length_a   1.000
_cell.length_b   1.000
_cell.length_c   1.000
_cell.angle_alpha   90.00
_cell.angle_beta   90.00
_cell.angle_gamma   90.00
#
_symmetry.space_group_name_H-M   'P 1'
#
loop_
_entity.id
_entity.type
_entity.pdbx_description
1 polymer ?
#
loop_
_entity_poly.entity_id
_entity_poly.type
_entity_poly.pdbx_seq_one_letter_code
_entity_poly.pdbx_strand_id
1 'polypeptide(L)' 'MNDTPHQFIPIIKIISQSQKYQDDDIVKLCENYGKVGRIKALPQQENHYYISFETVEYAHAAFYGLKENKDLIVCRP' A
#
# COMPACT_ATOMS: atom_id res chain seq x y z
N MET A 1 30.84 -0.26 14.43
CA MET A 1 29.69 -1.10 14.01
C MET A 1 28.75 -0.17 13.25
N ASN A 2 28.69 -0.29 11.93
CA ASN A 2 27.70 0.42 11.12
C ASN A 2 26.46 -0.47 11.08
N ASP A 3 25.62 -0.35 12.11
CA ASP A 3 24.22 -0.70 11.97
C ASP A 3 23.67 0.30 10.95
N THR A 4 23.70 -0.06 9.66
CA THR A 4 22.89 0.62 8.65
C THR A 4 21.48 0.65 9.24
N PRO A 5 20.90 1.83 9.53
CA PRO A 5 19.56 1.88 10.07
C PRO A 5 18.71 1.05 9.12
N HIS A 6 18.02 0.04 9.63
CA HIS A 6 16.98 -0.64 8.87
C HIS A 6 16.06 0.49 8.39
N GLN A 7 16.21 0.87 7.11
CA GLN A 7 15.46 1.96 6.55
C GLN A 7 14.02 1.53 6.65
N PHE A 8 13.27 2.21 7.52
CA PHE A 8 11.85 1.97 7.68
C PHE A 8 11.22 2.26 6.32
N ILE A 9 10.86 1.21 5.59
CA ILE A 9 10.18 1.37 4.31
C ILE A 9 8.71 1.61 4.66
N PRO A 10 8.14 2.77 4.31
CA PRO A 10 6.76 3.08 4.64
C PRO A 10 5.84 2.28 3.69
N ILE A 11 5.51 1.06 4.11
CA ILE A 11 4.73 0.08 3.34
C ILE A 11 3.35 -0.08 3.98
N ILE A 12 2.32 -0.17 3.14
CA ILE A 12 1.00 -0.66 3.53
C ILE A 12 0.66 -1.90 2.71
N LYS A 13 -0.11 -2.80 3.31
CA LYS A 13 -0.72 -3.94 2.62
C LYS A 13 -2.19 -3.61 2.35
N ILE A 14 -2.61 -3.79 1.11
CA ILE A 14 -4.01 -3.67 0.68
C ILE A 14 -4.48 -5.04 0.21
N ILE A 15 -5.66 -5.44 0.67
CA ILE A 15 -6.36 -6.63 0.20
C ILE A 15 -7.69 -6.16 -0.38
N SER A 16 -7.88 -6.31 -1.68
CA SER A 16 -9.18 -6.04 -2.30
C SER A 16 -10.13 -7.21 -2.05
N GLN A 17 -11.25 -6.95 -1.38
CA GLN A 17 -12.27 -7.97 -1.09
C GLN A 17 -13.19 -8.22 -2.27
N SER A 18 -13.22 -7.32 -3.24
CA SER A 18 -13.96 -7.47 -4.49
C SER A 18 -13.00 -7.56 -5.68
N GLN A 19 -13.40 -8.28 -6.74
CA GLN A 19 -12.67 -8.32 -8.03
C GLN A 19 -12.80 -6.99 -8.81
N LYS A 20 -13.28 -5.93 -8.17
CA LYS A 20 -13.52 -4.63 -8.79
C LYS A 20 -12.23 -3.86 -9.04
N TYR A 21 -11.19 -4.09 -8.23
CA TYR A 21 -9.94 -3.33 -8.28
C TYR A 21 -8.83 -4.19 -8.86
N GLN A 22 -8.33 -3.78 -10.02
CA GLN A 22 -7.13 -4.32 -10.63
C GLN A 22 -5.88 -3.60 -10.10
N ASP A 23 -4.70 -4.12 -10.41
CA ASP A 23 -3.41 -3.55 -10.02
C ASP A 23 -3.34 -2.03 -10.28
N ASP A 24 -3.71 -1.59 -11.49
CA ASP A 24 -3.73 -0.18 -11.89
C ASP A 24 -4.69 0.70 -11.06
N ASP A 25 -5.82 0.13 -10.60
CA ASP A 25 -6.78 0.86 -9.77
C ASP A 25 -6.21 1.10 -8.37
N ILE A 26 -5.55 0.09 -7.80
CA ILE A 26 -4.90 0.20 -6.49
C ILE A 26 -3.75 1.21 -6.54
N VAL A 27 -2.99 1.25 -7.65
CA VAL A 27 -1.94 2.26 -7.87
C VAL A 27 -2.53 3.66 -7.81
N LYS A 28 -3.53 3.94 -8.65
CA LYS A 28 -4.16 5.26 -8.74
C LYS A 28 -4.78 5.69 -7.42
N LEU A 29 -5.41 4.76 -6.71
CA LEU A 29 -5.95 5.01 -5.39
C LEU A 29 -4.86 5.45 -4.41
N CYS A 30 -3.70 4.80 -4.43
CA CYS A 30 -2.57 5.15 -3.56
C CYS A 30 -1.91 6.47 -3.97
N GLU A 31 -1.81 6.76 -5.27
CA GLU A 31 -1.25 8.01 -5.80
C GLU A 31 -2.04 9.26 -5.37
N ASN A 32 -3.35 9.14 -5.09
CA ASN A 32 -4.15 10.23 -4.54
C ASN A 32 -3.69 10.71 -3.15
N TYR A 33 -2.93 9.89 -2.41
CA TYR A 33 -2.47 10.20 -1.06
C TYR A 33 -0.99 10.60 -1.01
N GLY A 34 -0.27 10.45 -2.11
CA GLY A 34 1.13 10.84 -2.22
C GLY A 34 1.92 9.98 -3.19
N LYS A 35 3.24 10.21 -3.22
CA LYS A 35 4.11 9.55 -4.19
C LYS A 35 4.36 8.10 -3.80
N VAL A 36 3.91 7.19 -4.66
CA VAL A 36 4.14 5.74 -4.55
C VAL A 36 5.54 5.40 -5.06
N GLY A 37 6.27 4.59 -4.31
CA GLY A 37 7.62 4.15 -4.67
C GLY A 37 7.62 2.84 -5.45
N ARG A 38 7.03 1.77 -4.88
CA ARG A 38 7.02 0.43 -5.48
C ARG A 38 5.77 -0.31 -5.08
N ILE A 39 5.22 -1.07 -6.03
CA ILE A 39 4.09 -1.96 -5.80
C ILE A 39 4.54 -3.38 -6.05
N LYS A 40 4.08 -4.30 -5.20
CA LYS A 40 4.27 -5.73 -5.35
C LYS A 40 2.92 -6.42 -5.16
N ALA A 41 2.31 -6.80 -6.28
CA ALA A 41 1.18 -7.74 -6.28
C ALA A 41 1.71 -9.14 -5.95
N LEU A 42 0.98 -9.88 -5.11
CA LEU A 42 1.32 -11.27 -4.80
C LEU A 42 0.58 -12.20 -5.76
N PRO A 43 1.27 -12.87 -6.71
CA PRO A 43 0.60 -13.71 -7.71
C PRO A 43 -0.07 -14.96 -7.10
N GLN A 44 0.31 -15.35 -5.89
CA GLN A 44 -0.29 -16.48 -5.15
C GLN A 44 -1.46 -16.05 -4.26
N GLN A 45 -1.68 -14.75 -4.08
CA GLN A 45 -2.75 -14.20 -3.27
C GLN A 45 -3.45 -13.14 -4.13
N GLU A 46 -4.34 -13.58 -5.01
CA GLU A 46 -5.16 -12.68 -5.83
C GLU A 46 -5.75 -11.59 -4.94
N ASN A 47 -5.66 -10.34 -5.39
CA ASN A 47 -6.10 -9.14 -4.69
C ASN A 47 -5.22 -8.66 -3.52
N HIS A 48 -4.01 -9.20 -3.31
CA HIS A 48 -3.09 -8.72 -2.28
C HIS A 48 -1.97 -7.86 -2.87
N TYR A 49 -1.83 -6.65 -2.33
CA TYR A 49 -0.90 -5.64 -2.80
C TYR A 49 -0.04 -5.12 -1.65
N TYR A 50 1.26 -5.03 -1.86
CA TYR A 50 2.17 -4.29 -0.99
C TYR A 50 2.60 -3.02 -1.70
N ILE A 51 2.34 -1.87 -1.07
CA ILE A 51 2.59 -0.56 -1.64
C ILE A 51 3.58 0.16 -0.72
N SER A 52 4.76 0.48 -1.25
CA SER A 52 5.71 1.35 -0.57
C SER A 52 5.51 2.79 -1.03
N PHE A 53 5.59 3.73 -0.10
CA PHE A 53 5.54 5.16 -0.39
C PHE A 53 6.92 5.79 -0.29
N GLU A 54 7.07 7.00 -0.80
CA GLU A 54 8.29 7.79 -0.65
C GLU A 54 8.48 8.29 0.79
N THR A 55 7.39 8.57 1.51
CA THR A 55 7.42 9.08 2.88
C THR A 55 6.44 8.34 3.80
N VAL A 56 6.71 8.39 5.11
CA VAL A 56 5.82 7.85 6.15
C VAL A 56 4.48 8.60 6.18
N GLU A 57 4.50 9.91 5.92
CA GLU A 57 3.30 10.73 5.87
C GLU A 57 2.33 10.28 4.78
N TYR A 58 2.83 9.97 3.58
CA TYR A 58 2.00 9.44 2.48
C TYR A 58 1.44 8.06 2.80
N ALA A 59 2.25 7.17 3.39
CA ALA A 59 1.77 5.85 3.80
C ALA A 59 0.69 5.95 4.89
N HIS A 60 0.82 6.88 5.84
CA HIS A 60 -0.22 7.15 6.83
C HIS A 60 -1.48 7.72 6.19
N ALA A 61 -1.36 8.72 5.31
CA ALA A 61 -2.50 9.30 4.61
C ALA A 61 -3.26 8.23 3.81
N ALA A 62 -2.54 7.41 3.04
CA ALA A 62 -3.11 6.30 2.30
C ALA A 62 -3.75 5.25 3.23
N PHE A 63 -3.10 4.90 4.33
CA PHE A 63 -3.65 3.95 5.31
C PHE A 63 -4.99 4.43 5.87
N TYR A 64 -5.07 5.67 6.35
CA TYR A 64 -6.31 6.17 6.95
C TYR A 64 -7.39 6.46 5.91
N GLY A 65 -7.02 7.01 4.75
CA GLY A 65 -8.00 7.33 3.69
C GLY A 65 -8.58 6.10 3.00
N LEU A 66 -7.76 5.07 2.76
CA LEU A 66 -8.24 3.84 2.11
C LEU A 66 -8.97 2.89 3.07
N LYS A 67 -8.71 3.00 4.39
CA LYS A 67 -9.40 2.17 5.40
C LYS A 67 -10.90 2.45 5.50
N GLU A 68 -11.36 3.60 5.02
CA GLU A 68 -12.79 3.91 4.93
C GLU A 68 -13.49 3.20 3.76
N ASN A 69 -12.73 2.68 2.78
CA ASN A 69 -13.27 1.94 1.65
C ASN A 69 -13.62 0.51 2.07
N LYS A 70 -14.93 0.21 2.17
CA LYS A 70 -15.44 -1.09 2.64
C LYS A 70 -15.08 -2.28 1.74
N ASP A 71 -14.59 -2.02 0.52
CA ASP A 71 -14.12 -3.06 -0.39
C ASP A 71 -12.62 -3.38 -0.18
N LEU A 72 -11.88 -2.60 0.60
CA LEU A 72 -10.44 -2.72 0.79
C LEU A 72 -10.10 -2.98 2.26
N ILE A 73 -9.33 -4.03 2.54
CA ILE A 73 -8.69 -4.21 3.84
C ILE A 73 -7.28 -3.64 3.76
N VAL A 74 -7.03 -2.57 4.50
CA VAL A 74 -5.71 -1.93 4.58
C VAL A 74 -5.08 -2.21 5.94
N CYS A 75 -3.89 -2.81 5.95
CA CYS A 75 -3.13 -3.12 7.17
C CYS A 75 -1.68 -2.65 7.06
N ARG A 76 -1.07 -2.40 8.23
CA ARG A 76 0.37 -2.16 8.34
C ARG A 76 1.06 -3.53 8.49
N PRO A 77 2.11 -3.82 7.69
CA PRO A 77 2.90 -5.03 7.87
C PRO A 77 3.68 -5.03 9.20
#